data_AF-A0A7X1CIN2-F1
#
_entry.id   AF-A0A7X1CIN2-F1
#
_cell.length_a   1.000
_cell.length_b   1.000
_cell.length_c   1.000
_cell.angle_alpha   90.00
_cell.angle_beta   90.00
_cell.angle_gamma   90.00
#
_symmetry.space_group_name_H-M   'P 1'
#
loop_
_entity.id
_entity.type
_entity.pdbx_description
1 polymer ?
#
loop_
_entity_poly.entity_id
_entity_poly.type
_entity_poly.pdbx_seq_one_letter_code
_entity_poly.pdbx_strand_id
1 'polypeptide(L)'
;MGSTLIFFAARNKGLIFVAIFFFLLVLMTFLEKKNIKFMYLIGLASILLLLFWNVIESRLLSSETSARSLLFQGGFKIADRFNPMGSGLGTYGSGSSVSEYSPIYDWLQFYKTYGFTRDNPQFLNDSYIAMLIGQFGYFGLVIFAGIAIIFLLLISKKRGNIQLFILILFLYSMTSIVTELYLTTNLGVLAFFLMGAAMNETDENLSLEKEPVWKVQ
;
A
#
# COMPACT_ATOMS: atom_id res chain seq x y z
N MET A 1 -5.78 2.51 -31.68
CA MET A 1 -4.42 2.53 -31.09
C MET A 1 -4.42 2.95 -29.62
N GLY A 2 -5.21 3.94 -29.19
CA GLY A 2 -5.34 4.29 -27.77
C GLY A 2 -5.99 3.19 -26.90
N SER A 3 -7.04 2.54 -27.39
CA SER A 3 -7.73 1.46 -26.66
C SER A 3 -6.87 0.21 -26.43
N THR A 4 -6.03 -0.15 -27.41
CA THR A 4 -5.08 -1.26 -27.29
C THR A 4 -3.95 -0.94 -26.31
N LEU A 5 -3.46 0.31 -26.28
CA LEU A 5 -2.47 0.74 -25.28
C LEU A 5 -3.04 0.72 -23.86
N ILE A 6 -4.31 1.12 -23.67
CA ILE A 6 -5.00 1.01 -22.38
C ILE A 6 -5.13 -0.47 -21.97
N PHE A 7 -5.47 -1.35 -22.91
CA PHE A 7 -5.57 -2.79 -22.67
C PHE A 7 -4.21 -3.43 -22.28
N PHE A 8 -3.12 -3.03 -22.94
CA PHE A 8 -1.77 -3.49 -22.61
C PHE A 8 -1.22 -2.86 -21.32
N ALA A 9 -1.55 -1.59 -21.03
CA ALA A 9 -1.18 -0.92 -19.78
C ALA A 9 -1.94 -1.49 -18.57
N ALA A 10 -3.21 -1.87 -18.74
CA ALA A 10 -4.00 -2.57 -17.74
C ALA A 10 -3.46 -3.98 -17.45
N ARG A 11 -2.85 -4.65 -18.46
CA ARG A 11 -2.31 -6.01 -18.36
C ARG A 11 -1.28 -6.17 -17.23
N ASN A 12 -0.41 -5.19 -17.03
CA ASN A 12 0.60 -5.25 -15.97
C ASN A 12 0.00 -5.00 -14.58
N LYS A 13 -0.95 -4.06 -14.43
CA LYS A 13 -1.63 -3.80 -13.15
C LYS A 13 -2.50 -4.99 -12.72
N GLY A 14 -3.24 -5.58 -13.66
CA GLY A 14 -4.10 -6.74 -13.39
C GLY A 14 -3.32 -8.00 -12.98
N LEU A 15 -2.18 -8.27 -13.63
CA LEU A 15 -1.31 -9.39 -13.24
C LEU A 15 -0.69 -9.20 -11.84
N ILE A 16 -0.27 -7.98 -11.51
CA ILE A 16 0.21 -7.64 -10.15
C ILE A 16 -0.91 -7.86 -9.13
N PHE A 17 -2.13 -7.42 -9.43
CA PHE A 17 -3.28 -7.62 -8.55
C PHE A 17 -3.56 -9.11 -8.29
N VAL A 18 -3.61 -9.93 -9.34
CA VAL A 18 -3.84 -11.38 -9.22
C VAL A 18 -2.72 -12.06 -8.43
N ALA A 19 -1.46 -11.70 -8.69
CA ALA A 19 -0.31 -12.20 -7.96
C ALA A 19 -0.38 -11.88 -6.45
N ILE A 20 -0.68 -10.63 -6.10
CA ILE A 20 -0.81 -10.19 -4.71
C ILE A 20 -2.03 -10.87 -4.05
N PHE A 21 -3.13 -11.05 -4.78
CA PHE A 21 -4.31 -11.78 -4.30
C PHE A 21 -3.97 -13.22 -3.89
N PHE A 22 -3.29 -13.97 -4.76
CA PHE A 22 -2.84 -15.33 -4.42
C PHE A 22 -1.83 -15.34 -3.26
N PHE A 23 -0.90 -14.39 -3.22
CA PHE A 23 0.05 -14.25 -2.12
C PHE A 23 -0.66 -14.02 -0.78
N LEU A 24 -1.65 -13.11 -0.72
CA LEU A 24 -2.39 -12.84 0.52
C LEU A 24 -3.27 -14.01 0.94
N LEU A 25 -3.87 -14.76 0.02
CA LEU A 25 -4.60 -16.00 0.37
C LEU A 25 -3.70 -17.04 1.02
N VAL A 26 -2.49 -17.25 0.48
CA VAL A 26 -1.51 -18.17 1.06
C VAL A 26 -1.02 -17.65 2.42
N LEU A 27 -0.79 -16.34 2.53
CA LEU A 27 -0.40 -15.69 3.79
C LEU A 27 -1.48 -15.85 4.87
N MET A 28 -2.76 -15.61 4.54
CA MET A 28 -3.88 -15.84 5.45
C MET A 28 -3.95 -17.30 5.89
N THR A 29 -3.81 -18.24 4.96
CA THR A 29 -3.82 -19.66 5.30
C THR A 29 -2.65 -20.03 6.21
N PHE A 30 -1.48 -19.41 6.05
CA PHE A 30 -0.33 -19.58 6.95
C PHE A 30 -0.58 -19.00 8.35
N LEU A 31 -1.22 -17.82 8.44
CA LEU A 31 -1.54 -17.15 9.70
C LEU A 31 -2.63 -17.90 10.49
N GLU A 32 -3.63 -18.48 9.81
CA GLU A 32 -4.70 -19.26 10.43
C GLU A 32 -4.31 -20.73 10.68
N LYS A 33 -3.64 -21.37 9.72
CA LYS A 33 -3.29 -22.78 9.74
C LYS A 33 -1.77 -22.92 9.76
N LYS A 34 -1.22 -23.25 10.94
CA LYS A 34 0.22 -23.51 11.17
C LYS A 34 0.83 -24.68 10.36
N ASN A 35 0.08 -25.26 9.42
CA ASN A 35 0.50 -26.41 8.61
C ASN A 35 1.21 -26.02 7.30
N ILE A 36 1.16 -24.75 6.89
CA ILE A 36 1.96 -24.28 5.75
C ILE A 36 3.38 -24.01 6.24
N LYS A 37 4.38 -24.63 5.62
CA LYS A 37 5.79 -24.34 5.90
C LYS A 37 6.11 -22.92 5.42
N PHE A 38 6.79 -22.14 6.26
CA PHE A 38 7.26 -20.78 5.93
C PHE A 38 8.04 -20.70 4.60
N MET A 39 8.70 -21.79 4.21
CA MET A 39 9.41 -21.92 2.94
C MET A 39 8.51 -21.73 1.71
N TYR A 40 7.22 -22.12 1.77
CA TYR A 40 6.29 -21.90 0.66
C TYR A 40 5.97 -20.41 0.46
N LEU A 41 5.90 -19.63 1.55
CA LEU A 41 5.72 -18.17 1.48
C LEU A 41 6.94 -17.49 0.87
N ILE A 42 8.15 -17.87 1.31
CA ILE A 42 9.40 -17.35 0.73
C ILE A 42 9.49 -17.71 -0.76
N GLY A 43 9.19 -18.96 -1.11
CA GLY A 43 9.21 -19.43 -2.49
C GLY A 43 8.23 -18.64 -3.37
N LEU A 44 6.99 -18.45 -2.92
CA LEU A 44 5.99 -17.66 -3.63
C LEU A 44 6.41 -16.20 -3.78
N ALA A 45 6.88 -15.56 -2.69
CA ALA A 45 7.39 -14.18 -2.75
C ALA A 45 8.56 -14.02 -3.73
N SER A 46 9.47 -15.00 -3.75
CA SER A 46 10.63 -15.00 -4.66
C SER A 46 10.20 -15.15 -6.12
N ILE A 47 9.23 -16.02 -6.41
CA ILE A 47 8.65 -16.19 -7.75
C ILE A 47 7.97 -14.90 -8.21
N LEU A 48 7.20 -14.25 -7.32
CA LEU A 48 6.56 -12.97 -7.65
C LEU A 48 7.61 -11.88 -7.92
N LEU A 49 8.66 -11.78 -7.11
CA LEU A 49 9.76 -10.86 -7.33
C LEU A 49 10.41 -11.05 -8.69
N LEU A 50 10.69 -12.29 -9.09
CA LEU A 50 11.27 -12.61 -10.40
C LEU A 50 10.33 -12.23 -11.55
N LEU A 51 9.04 -12.57 -11.43
CA LEU A 51 8.04 -12.27 -12.46
C LEU A 51 7.83 -10.76 -12.68
N PHE A 52 7.91 -9.97 -11.61
CA PHE A 52 7.69 -8.52 -11.66
C PHE A 52 8.97 -7.70 -11.66
N TRP A 53 10.15 -8.32 -11.71
CA TRP A 53 11.44 -7.62 -11.64
C TRP A 53 11.56 -6.49 -12.65
N ASN A 54 11.21 -6.75 -13.92
CA ASN A 54 11.27 -5.75 -14.99
C ASN A 54 10.36 -4.53 -14.72
N VAL A 55 9.21 -4.73 -14.05
CA VAL A 55 8.29 -3.64 -13.68
C VAL A 55 8.82 -2.87 -12.48
N ILE A 56 9.36 -3.58 -11.49
CA ILE A 56 10.01 -2.99 -10.32
C ILE A 56 11.20 -2.14 -10.77
N GLU A 57 12.07 -2.68 -11.60
CA GLU A 57 13.25 -1.98 -12.09
C GLU A 57 12.87 -0.70 -12.84
N SER A 58 11.98 -0.80 -13.82
CA SER A 58 11.59 0.34 -14.67
C SER A 58 10.77 1.43 -13.97
N ARG A 59 10.08 1.11 -12.85
CA ARG A 59 9.20 2.07 -12.15
C ARG A 59 9.69 2.50 -10.78
N LEU A 60 10.57 1.73 -10.14
CA LEU A 60 11.07 2.01 -8.79
C LEU A 60 12.57 2.30 -8.80
N LEU A 61 13.36 1.64 -9.66
CA LEU A 61 14.83 1.70 -9.58
C LEU A 61 15.48 2.57 -10.67
N SER A 62 14.95 2.60 -11.88
CA SER A 62 15.56 3.37 -12.98
C SER A 62 15.31 4.86 -12.82
N SER A 63 16.37 5.63 -12.60
CA SER A 63 16.36 7.09 -12.36
C SER A 63 15.96 7.93 -13.58
N GLU A 64 16.06 7.35 -14.79
CA GLU A 64 15.95 8.08 -16.05
C GLU A 64 14.52 8.16 -16.61
N THR A 65 13.60 7.32 -16.12
CA THR A 65 12.35 7.02 -16.85
C THR A 65 11.06 7.40 -16.12
N SER A 66 11.06 7.67 -14.81
CA SER A 66 9.81 7.96 -14.09
C SER A 66 9.97 8.93 -12.93
N ALA A 67 9.01 9.83 -12.77
CA ALA A 67 8.96 10.72 -11.61
C ALA A 67 8.86 9.96 -10.28
N ARG A 68 8.13 8.83 -10.26
CA ARG A 68 7.98 8.01 -9.05
C ARG A 68 9.30 7.38 -8.60
N SER A 69 10.13 6.86 -9.51
CA SER A 69 11.42 6.28 -9.12
C SER A 69 12.34 7.33 -8.48
N LEU A 70 12.34 8.57 -8.99
CA LEU A 70 13.08 9.68 -8.36
C LEU A 70 12.57 9.98 -6.94
N LEU A 71 11.24 9.98 -6.73
CA LEU A 71 10.66 10.14 -5.40
C LEU A 71 11.01 8.99 -4.45
N PHE A 72 11.00 7.75 -4.92
CA PHE A 72 11.38 6.60 -4.11
C PHE A 72 12.85 6.71 -3.67
N GLN A 73 13.75 7.02 -4.61
CA GLN A 73 15.16 7.24 -4.29
C GLN A 73 15.37 8.40 -3.31
N GLY A 74 14.64 9.51 -3.50
CA GLY A 74 14.65 10.63 -2.56
C GLY A 74 14.17 10.21 -1.16
N GLY A 75 13.08 9.44 -1.07
CA GLY A 75 12.56 8.90 0.18
C GLY A 75 13.59 8.05 0.92
N PHE A 76 14.25 7.12 0.23
CA PHE A 76 15.30 6.30 0.83
C PHE A 76 16.52 7.11 1.26
N LYS A 77 16.98 8.08 0.45
CA LYS A 77 18.07 9.00 0.85
C LYS A 77 17.73 9.78 2.12
N ILE A 78 16.47 10.19 2.28
CA ILE A 78 15.99 10.84 3.49
C ILE A 78 15.98 9.85 4.66
N ALA A 79 15.46 8.63 4.47
CA ALA A 79 15.41 7.61 5.50
C ALA A 79 16.82 7.22 6.00
N ASP A 80 17.80 7.12 5.10
CA ASP A 80 19.21 6.86 5.43
C ASP A 80 19.80 8.01 6.26
N ARG A 81 19.51 9.27 5.87
CA ARG A 81 20.04 10.45 6.55
C ARG A 81 19.43 10.69 7.93
N PHE A 82 18.12 10.48 8.06
CA PHE A 82 17.36 10.74 9.29
C PHE A 82 16.89 9.43 9.95
N ASN A 83 17.72 8.40 9.87
CA ASN A 83 17.46 7.09 10.47
C ASN A 83 17.20 7.24 11.99
N PRO A 84 16.16 6.60 12.57
CA PRO A 84 15.15 5.73 11.94
C PRO A 84 13.83 6.40 11.61
N MET A 85 13.61 7.63 12.08
CA MET A 85 12.31 8.28 12.08
C MET A 85 11.99 9.06 10.79
N GLY A 86 12.95 9.24 9.89
CA GLY A 86 12.76 10.04 8.68
C GLY A 86 12.77 11.54 8.96
N SER A 87 12.36 12.33 7.97
CA SER A 87 12.47 13.79 8.04
C SER A 87 11.37 14.51 8.82
N GLY A 88 10.31 13.80 9.23
CA GLY A 88 9.18 14.35 9.97
C GLY A 88 7.91 14.52 9.15
N LEU A 89 6.83 14.92 9.83
CA LEU A 89 5.51 15.09 9.21
C LEU A 89 5.49 16.30 8.27
N GLY A 90 4.92 16.12 7.07
CA GLY A 90 4.70 17.22 6.14
C GLY A 90 5.96 17.76 5.45
N THR A 91 7.09 17.05 5.55
CA THR A 91 8.39 17.51 5.04
C THR A 91 8.75 16.97 3.66
N TYR A 92 8.10 15.89 3.20
CA TYR A 92 8.38 15.23 1.93
C TYR A 92 7.12 14.58 1.34
N GLY A 93 6.90 14.65 0.04
CA GLY A 93 5.86 13.92 -0.69
C GLY A 93 4.40 14.31 -0.42
N SER A 94 4.14 15.22 0.52
CA SER A 94 2.79 15.64 0.93
C SER A 94 2.37 16.95 0.27
N GLY A 95 1.06 17.20 0.19
CA GLY A 95 0.52 18.47 -0.31
C GLY A 95 1.14 19.69 0.37
N SER A 96 1.29 19.66 1.70
CA SER A 96 1.93 20.74 2.48
C SER A 96 3.42 20.91 2.18
N SER A 97 4.16 19.81 2.04
CA SER A 97 5.58 19.88 1.66
C SER A 97 5.75 20.50 0.28
N VAL A 98 4.80 20.26 -0.63
CA VAL A 98 4.82 20.76 -2.00
C VAL A 98 4.43 22.23 -2.07
N SER A 99 3.36 22.64 -1.36
CA SER A 99 2.89 24.03 -1.36
C SER A 99 3.96 25.00 -0.83
N GLU A 100 4.68 24.61 0.22
CA GLU A 100 5.76 25.42 0.80
C GLU A 100 7.12 25.17 0.13
N TYR A 101 7.20 24.20 -0.78
CA TYR A 101 8.43 23.68 -1.36
C TYR A 101 9.51 23.44 -0.29
N SER A 102 9.33 22.34 0.46
CA SER A 102 10.19 21.93 1.56
C SER A 102 11.69 22.02 1.23
N PRO A 103 12.54 22.53 2.13
CA PRO A 103 14.00 22.62 1.93
C PRO A 103 14.69 21.28 1.63
N ILE A 104 14.02 20.16 1.96
CA ILE A 104 14.51 18.81 1.63
C ILE A 104 14.60 18.59 0.11
N TYR A 105 13.75 19.24 -0.69
CA TYR A 105 13.79 19.11 -2.14
C TYR A 105 15.03 19.79 -2.74
N ASP A 106 15.46 20.91 -2.17
CA ASP A 106 16.70 21.57 -2.58
C ASP A 106 17.92 20.71 -2.24
N TRP A 107 17.92 20.10 -1.05
CA TRP A 107 18.97 19.15 -0.66
C TRP A 107 19.03 17.92 -1.58
N LEU A 108 17.87 17.40 -2.00
CA LEU A 108 17.77 16.29 -2.97
C LEU A 108 18.11 16.72 -4.41
N GLN A 109 18.37 18.00 -4.65
CA GLN A 109 18.65 18.58 -5.97
C GLN A 109 17.52 18.39 -6.98
N PHE A 110 16.27 18.35 -6.48
CA PHE A 110 15.07 18.15 -7.29
C PHE A 110 14.81 19.30 -8.27
N TYR A 111 15.36 20.49 -8.00
CA TYR A 111 15.33 21.64 -8.93
C TYR A 111 15.98 21.35 -10.30
N LYS A 112 16.78 20.29 -10.46
CA LYS A 112 17.39 19.91 -11.74
C LYS A 112 16.44 19.07 -12.62
N THR A 113 15.31 18.64 -12.09
CA THR A 113 14.42 17.68 -12.75
C THR A 113 13.09 18.34 -13.10
N TYR A 114 12.64 18.14 -14.33
CA TYR A 114 11.35 18.65 -14.79
C TYR A 114 10.19 18.08 -13.95
N GLY A 115 9.27 18.95 -13.53
CA GLY A 115 8.12 18.57 -12.69
C GLY A 115 8.44 18.37 -11.20
N PHE A 116 9.68 18.70 -10.80
CA PHE A 116 10.18 18.69 -9.43
C PHE A 116 10.69 20.07 -8.97
N THR A 117 10.66 21.06 -9.85
CA THR A 117 11.13 22.42 -9.57
C THR A 117 10.10 23.20 -8.75
N ARG A 118 10.53 24.31 -8.13
CA ARG A 118 9.64 25.17 -7.35
C ARG A 118 8.50 25.76 -8.18
N ASP A 119 8.80 26.15 -9.41
CA ASP A 119 7.80 26.70 -10.34
C ASP A 119 6.90 25.64 -10.98
N ASN A 120 7.33 24.37 -10.94
CA ASN A 120 6.59 23.25 -11.50
C ASN A 120 6.74 21.98 -10.64
N PRO A 121 6.08 21.91 -9.47
CA PRO A 121 6.22 20.80 -8.53
C PRO A 121 5.23 19.64 -8.76
N GLN A 122 4.71 19.50 -9.99
CA GLN A 122 3.55 18.64 -10.30
C GLN A 122 3.73 17.14 -9.94
N PHE A 123 4.97 16.65 -9.81
CA PHE A 123 5.23 15.26 -9.48
C PHE A 123 5.75 15.02 -8.06
N LEU A 124 5.92 16.06 -7.24
CA LEU A 124 6.50 15.92 -5.91
C LEU A 124 5.63 15.11 -4.94
N ASN A 125 4.32 15.03 -5.19
CA ASN A 125 3.36 14.28 -4.38
C ASN A 125 2.75 13.10 -5.14
N ASP A 126 3.45 12.48 -6.10
CA ASP A 126 2.89 11.42 -6.96
C ASP A 126 3.05 9.99 -6.39
N SER A 127 3.62 9.84 -5.19
CA SER A 127 3.78 8.52 -4.54
C SER A 127 3.58 8.56 -3.02
N TYR A 128 2.54 7.85 -2.56
CA TYR A 128 2.25 7.71 -1.13
C TYR A 128 3.35 6.93 -0.38
N ILE A 129 3.87 5.84 -0.97
CA ILE A 129 4.92 5.05 -0.32
C ILE A 129 6.21 5.87 -0.21
N ALA A 130 6.60 6.62 -1.25
CA ALA A 130 7.77 7.48 -1.17
C ALA A 130 7.60 8.57 -0.09
N MET A 131 6.41 9.15 0.02
CA MET A 131 6.04 10.06 1.11
C MET A 131 6.21 9.41 2.48
N LEU A 132 5.68 8.19 2.67
CA LEU A 132 5.78 7.45 3.92
C LEU A 132 7.24 7.19 4.32
N ILE A 133 8.07 6.76 3.37
CA ILE A 133 9.50 6.50 3.60
C ILE A 133 10.24 7.80 3.95
N GLY A 134 10.00 8.88 3.21
CA GLY A 134 10.70 10.15 3.46
C GLY A 134 10.29 10.81 4.78
N GLN A 135 9.01 10.75 5.16
CA GLN A 135 8.53 11.37 6.40
C GLN A 135 8.85 10.55 7.63
N PHE A 136 8.65 9.22 7.57
CA PHE A 136 8.69 8.35 8.75
C PHE A 136 9.87 7.35 8.76
N GLY A 137 10.70 7.36 7.72
CA GLY A 137 11.87 6.49 7.61
C GLY A 137 11.53 5.00 7.61
N TYR A 138 12.53 4.19 8.00
CA TYR A 138 12.35 2.75 8.16
C TYR A 138 11.38 2.41 9.29
N PHE A 139 11.30 3.24 10.32
CA PHE A 139 10.36 3.06 11.42
C PHE A 139 8.90 3.09 10.93
N GLY A 140 8.56 4.08 10.09
CA GLY A 140 7.23 4.17 9.49
C GLY A 140 6.89 2.98 8.60
N LEU A 141 7.86 2.48 7.82
CA LEU A 141 7.66 1.27 7.02
C LEU A 141 7.33 0.05 7.88
N VAL A 142 8.05 -0.14 8.99
CA VAL A 142 7.80 -1.25 9.93
C VAL A 142 6.41 -1.11 10.57
N ILE A 143 6.02 0.08 11.01
CA ILE A 143 4.68 0.33 11.56
C ILE A 143 3.61 0.05 10.50
N PHE A 144 3.78 0.56 9.29
CA PHE A 144 2.81 0.37 8.21
C PHE A 144 2.63 -1.12 7.87
N ALA A 145 3.73 -1.87 7.79
CA ALA A 145 3.68 -3.32 7.62
C ALA A 145 2.98 -4.02 8.81
N GLY A 146 3.25 -3.59 10.04
CA GLY A 146 2.58 -4.09 11.24
C GLY A 146 1.06 -3.86 11.22
N ILE A 147 0.62 -2.66 10.82
CA ILE A 147 -0.80 -2.33 10.66
C ILE A 147 -1.44 -3.23 9.59
N ALA A 148 -0.79 -3.41 8.44
CA ALA A 148 -1.29 -4.29 7.39
C ALA A 148 -1.43 -5.74 7.86
N ILE A 149 -0.47 -6.26 8.65
CA ILE A 149 -0.55 -7.59 9.25
C ILE A 149 -1.70 -7.69 10.25
N ILE A 150 -1.88 -6.69 11.12
CA ILE A 150 -3.00 -6.65 12.07
C ILE A 150 -4.34 -6.68 11.32
N PHE A 151 -4.49 -5.90 10.25
CA PHE A 151 -5.68 -5.94 9.40
C PHE A 151 -5.92 -7.34 8.82
N LEU A 152 -4.88 -7.97 8.25
CA LEU A 152 -4.98 -9.33 7.72
C LEU A 152 -5.40 -10.34 8.79
N LEU A 153 -4.85 -10.23 10.01
CA LEU A 153 -5.24 -11.07 11.14
C LEU A 153 -6.70 -10.85 11.55
N LEU A 154 -7.20 -9.62 11.53
CA LEU A 154 -8.61 -9.35 11.80
C LEU A 154 -9.52 -9.94 10.72
N ILE A 155 -9.14 -9.82 9.44
CA ILE A 155 -9.91 -10.41 8.34
C ILE A 155 -9.90 -11.94 8.43
N SER A 156 -8.79 -12.54 8.83
CA SER A 156 -8.64 -14.00 9.01
C SER A 156 -9.57 -14.61 10.07
N LYS A 157 -10.09 -13.77 10.99
CA LYS A 157 -11.07 -14.23 11.99
C LYS A 157 -12.48 -14.35 11.41
N LYS A 158 -12.76 -13.72 10.27
CA LYS A 158 -14.06 -13.79 9.59
C LYS A 158 -14.12 -15.03 8.71
N ARG A 159 -15.31 -15.47 8.32
CA ARG A 159 -15.52 -16.64 7.45
C ARG A 159 -16.58 -16.38 6.38
N GLY A 160 -16.49 -17.10 5.27
CA GLY A 160 -17.48 -17.07 4.19
C GLY A 160 -17.38 -15.82 3.30
N ASN A 161 -18.49 -15.43 2.69
CA ASN A 161 -18.52 -14.37 1.68
C ASN A 161 -18.07 -13.00 2.23
N ILE A 162 -18.35 -12.71 3.51
CA ILE A 162 -17.93 -11.45 4.14
C ILE A 162 -16.41 -11.35 4.27
N GLN A 163 -15.73 -12.46 4.58
CA GLN A 163 -14.26 -12.52 4.63
C GLN A 163 -13.67 -12.23 3.25
N LEU A 164 -14.22 -12.87 2.20
CA LEU A 164 -13.79 -12.64 0.82
C LEU A 164 -14.01 -11.19 0.38
N PHE A 165 -15.16 -10.61 0.74
CA PHE A 165 -15.47 -9.22 0.44
C PHE A 165 -14.46 -8.25 1.07
N ILE A 166 -14.20 -8.38 2.38
CA ILE A 166 -13.25 -7.52 3.08
C ILE A 166 -11.83 -7.74 2.55
N LEU A 167 -11.45 -8.99 2.24
CA LEU A 167 -10.14 -9.31 1.67
C LEU A 167 -9.94 -8.65 0.29
N ILE A 168 -10.94 -8.67 -0.58
CA ILE A 168 -10.87 -8.03 -1.90
C ILE A 168 -10.73 -6.51 -1.76
N LEU A 169 -11.49 -5.87 -0.85
CA LEU A 169 -11.37 -4.44 -0.58
C LEU A 169 -9.98 -4.08 -0.01
N PHE A 170 -9.48 -4.89 0.91
CA PHE A 170 -8.15 -4.70 1.48
C PHE A 170 -7.05 -4.83 0.42
N LEU A 171 -7.15 -5.86 -0.43
CA LEU A 171 -6.24 -6.08 -1.56
C LEU A 171 -6.23 -4.90 -2.54
N TYR A 172 -7.42 -4.45 -2.95
CA TYR A 172 -7.55 -3.30 -3.81
C TYR A 172 -6.90 -2.05 -3.18
N SER A 173 -7.13 -1.83 -1.88
CA SER A 173 -6.53 -0.72 -1.15
C SER A 173 -5.01 -0.81 -1.13
N MET A 174 -4.43 -1.98 -0.85
CA MET A 174 -2.97 -2.18 -0.84
C MET A 174 -2.36 -1.93 -2.21
N THR A 175 -2.96 -2.47 -3.28
CA THR A 175 -2.47 -2.22 -4.64
C THR A 175 -2.58 -0.75 -5.03
N SER A 176 -3.67 -0.08 -4.64
CA SER A 176 -3.91 1.31 -4.96
C SER A 176 -2.95 2.25 -4.23
N ILE A 177 -2.60 1.96 -2.96
CA ILE A 177 -1.61 2.73 -2.19
C ILE A 177 -0.22 2.71 -2.86
N VAL A 178 0.14 1.57 -3.47
CA VAL A 178 1.42 1.45 -4.20
C VAL A 178 1.41 2.27 -5.49
N THR A 179 0.25 2.35 -6.15
CA THR A 179 0.15 3.00 -7.47
C THR A 179 -0.20 4.48 -7.42
N GLU A 180 -0.94 4.92 -6.41
CA GLU A 180 -1.67 6.19 -6.36
C GLU A 180 -1.73 6.74 -4.93
N LEU A 181 -2.14 8.00 -4.75
CA LEU A 181 -2.39 8.60 -3.43
C LEU A 181 -3.76 8.17 -2.87
N TYR A 182 -4.00 6.86 -2.86
CA TYR A 182 -5.29 6.27 -2.60
C TYR A 182 -5.91 6.72 -1.26
N LEU A 183 -5.09 6.75 -0.20
CA LEU A 183 -5.53 7.07 1.16
C LEU A 183 -6.02 8.52 1.34
N THR A 184 -5.63 9.44 0.45
CA THR A 184 -6.09 10.83 0.51
C THR A 184 -7.31 11.07 -0.38
N THR A 185 -7.80 10.04 -1.09
CA THR A 185 -8.98 10.14 -1.94
C THR A 185 -10.26 9.74 -1.21
N ASN A 186 -11.40 10.27 -1.65
CA ASN A 186 -12.71 9.88 -1.14
C ASN A 186 -12.97 8.37 -1.29
N LEU A 187 -12.46 7.76 -2.37
CA LEU A 187 -12.57 6.31 -2.59
C LEU A 187 -11.81 5.50 -1.54
N GLY A 188 -10.62 5.96 -1.14
CA GLY A 188 -9.86 5.33 -0.07
C GLY A 188 -10.63 5.37 1.25
N VAL A 189 -11.13 6.54 1.62
CA VAL A 189 -11.92 6.71 2.86
C VAL A 189 -13.16 5.82 2.86
N LEU A 190 -13.91 5.79 1.74
CA LEU A 190 -15.09 4.94 1.60
C LEU A 190 -14.76 3.45 1.71
N ALA A 191 -13.66 2.99 1.11
CA ALA A 191 -13.27 1.58 1.18
C ALA A 191 -12.94 1.15 2.62
N PHE A 192 -12.19 1.95 3.38
CA PHE A 192 -11.90 1.67 4.79
C PHE A 192 -13.15 1.74 5.67
N PHE A 193 -14.07 2.65 5.38
CA PHE A 193 -15.37 2.69 6.06
C PHE A 193 -16.19 1.41 5.82
N LEU A 194 -16.33 0.97 4.57
CA LEU A 194 -17.05 -0.25 4.22
C LEU A 194 -16.41 -1.51 4.83
N MET A 195 -15.07 -1.58 4.84
CA MET A 195 -14.35 -2.65 5.54
C MET A 195 -14.70 -2.66 7.03
N GLY A 196 -14.69 -1.51 7.70
CA GLY A 196 -15.06 -1.38 9.11
C GLY A 196 -16.50 -1.81 9.40
N ALA A 197 -17.46 -1.37 8.57
CA ALA A 197 -18.88 -1.74 8.71
C ALA A 197 -19.10 -3.25 8.56
N ALA A 198 -18.51 -3.87 7.52
CA ALA A 198 -18.59 -5.31 7.28
C ALA A 198 -17.93 -6.14 8.40
N MET A 199 -16.89 -5.59 9.04
CA MET A 199 -16.26 -6.22 10.20
C MET A 199 -17.18 -6.19 11.43
N ASN A 200 -17.98 -5.13 11.62
CA ASN A 200 -18.86 -4.99 12.78
C ASN A 200 -20.11 -5.88 12.69
N GLU A 201 -20.80 -5.91 11.54
CA GLU A 201 -22.03 -6.69 11.35
C GLU A 201 -21.86 -8.18 11.69
N THR A 202 -20.66 -8.73 11.48
CA THR A 202 -20.40 -10.14 11.79
C THR A 202 -20.26 -10.41 13.28
N ASP A 203 -19.71 -9.48 14.06
CA ASP A 203 -19.55 -9.67 15.50
C ASP A 203 -20.90 -9.50 16.22
N GLU A 204 -21.74 -8.59 15.72
CA GLU A 204 -23.11 -8.41 16.20
C GLU A 204 -23.97 -9.65 15.94
N ASN A 205 -23.96 -10.21 14.73
CA ASN A 205 -24.67 -11.45 14.43
C ASN A 205 -24.17 -12.65 15.26
N LEU A 206 -22.86 -12.75 15.51
CA LEU A 206 -22.29 -13.81 16.37
C LEU A 206 -22.66 -13.64 17.85
N SER A 207 -22.94 -12.41 18.28
CA SER A 207 -23.39 -12.11 19.65
C SER A 207 -24.88 -12.40 19.83
N LEU A 208 -25.72 -12.04 18.84
CA LEU A 208 -27.16 -12.34 18.83
C LEU A 208 -27.45 -13.84 18.76
N GLU A 209 -26.63 -14.61 18.04
CA GLU A 209 -26.75 -16.07 17.98
C GLU A 209 -26.35 -16.77 19.30
N LYS A 210 -25.54 -16.10 20.13
CA LYS A 210 -25.11 -16.60 21.44
C LYS A 210 -26.05 -16.21 22.59
N GLU A 211 -26.92 -15.22 22.40
CA GLU A 211 -27.94 -14.91 23.39
C GLU A 211 -29.09 -15.93 23.27
N PRO A 212 -29.40 -16.70 24.33
CA PRO A 212 -30.51 -17.62 24.28
C PRO A 212 -31.82 -16.83 24.11
N VAL A 213 -32.53 -17.12 23.01
CA VAL A 213 -33.79 -16.50 22.57
C VAL A 213 -34.94 -16.59 23.59
N TRP A 214 -34.73 -17.18 24.76
CA TRP A 214 -35.77 -17.54 25.73
C TRP A 214 -35.67 -16.80 27.08
N LYS A 215 -35.44 -15.49 27.09
CA LYS A 215 -35.87 -14.68 28.25
C LYS A 215 -37.29 -14.15 28.03
N VAL A 216 -38.25 -15.06 28.12
CA VAL A 216 -39.62 -14.71 28.50
C VAL A 216 -39.70 -14.91 30.01
N GLN A 217 -39.80 -13.80 30.74
CA GLN A 217 -40.34 -13.77 32.10
C GLN A 217 -41.69 -13.05 32.06
#